data_AF-A0A962MKF8-F1
#
_entry.id   AF-A0A962MKF8-F1
#
_cell.length_a   1.000
_cell.length_b   1.000
_cell.length_c   1.000
_cell.angle_alpha   90.00
_cell.angle_beta   90.00
_cell.angle_gamma   90.00
#
_symmetry.space_group_name_H-M   'P 1'
#
loop_
_entity.id
_entity.type
_entity.pdbx_description
1 polymer ?
#
loop_
_entity_poly.entity_id
_entity_poly.type
_entity_poly.pdbx_seq_one_letter_code
_entity_poly.pdbx_strand_id
1 'polypeptide(L)'
;SDHQKLLTDSVKQYDTILSDLQGFPGAEQEAKELMNTVRGLWEPVKRLASAPPALEKMSDLHHATDDLLAANEELVHELARETHSDVGRVVDISERQQMLSQRIAALYNLHALGVDEESYRESLDNATFEFMLGLEELIGYEGNTRSVNSALKKAKTQFRMLEFSVNKEGNTYFPFVVSEAAKKILDSMVKVTDGYLEEAGRGS
;
A
#
# COMPACT_ATOMS: atom_id res chain seq x y z
N SER A 1 2.93 -2.58 -24.06
CA SER A 1 1.48 -2.70 -23.79
C SER A 1 1.06 -1.60 -22.81
N ASP A 2 -0.23 -1.35 -22.62
CA ASP A 2 -0.72 -0.34 -21.65
C ASP A 2 -0.21 -0.58 -20.22
N HIS A 3 -0.04 -1.84 -19.83
CA HIS A 3 0.50 -2.24 -18.53
C HIS A 3 1.95 -1.80 -18.31
N GLN A 4 2.79 -1.87 -19.34
CA GLN A 4 4.19 -1.44 -19.26
C GLN A 4 4.32 0.07 -19.17
N LYS A 5 3.39 0.80 -19.79
CA LYS A 5 3.31 2.25 -19.69
C LYS A 5 2.91 2.68 -18.27
N LEU A 6 1.90 2.01 -17.69
CA LEU A 6 1.46 2.24 -16.31
C LEU A 6 2.62 2.05 -15.30
N LEU A 7 3.35 0.94 -15.41
CA LEU A 7 4.54 0.66 -14.58
C LEU A 7 5.62 1.74 -14.72
N THR A 8 5.89 2.19 -15.95
CA THR A 8 6.88 3.24 -16.20
C THR A 8 6.45 4.58 -15.58
N ASP A 9 5.17 4.91 -15.63
CA ASP A 9 4.64 6.15 -15.05
C ASP A 9 4.65 6.09 -13.52
N SER A 10 4.32 4.94 -12.92
CA SER A 10 4.45 4.71 -11.47
C SER A 10 5.90 4.83 -10.98
N VAL A 11 6.87 4.31 -11.75
CA VAL A 11 8.30 4.47 -11.44
C VAL A 11 8.70 5.95 -11.39
N LYS A 12 8.25 6.76 -12.36
CA LYS A 12 8.55 8.19 -12.38
C LYS A 12 7.89 8.95 -11.22
N GLN A 13 6.66 8.59 -10.87
CA GLN A 13 5.97 9.21 -9.74
C GLN A 13 6.70 8.92 -8.43
N TYR A 14 7.12 7.68 -8.21
CA TYR A 14 7.84 7.31 -7.01
C TYR A 14 9.23 7.95 -6.92
N ASP A 15 9.97 8.07 -8.04
CA ASP A 15 11.22 8.85 -8.09
C ASP A 15 11.01 10.31 -7.62
N THR A 16 9.89 10.91 -8.02
CA THR A 16 9.56 12.29 -7.65
C THR A 16 9.28 12.40 -6.15
N ILE A 17 8.43 11.52 -5.63
CA ILE A 17 8.06 11.48 -4.20
C ILE A 17 9.31 11.26 -3.33
N LEU A 18 10.18 10.32 -3.72
CA LEU A 18 11.41 10.02 -2.98
C LEU A 18 12.37 11.22 -2.96
N SER A 19 12.49 11.95 -4.08
CA SER A 19 13.30 13.17 -4.16
C SER A 19 12.74 14.27 -3.26
N ASP A 20 11.43 14.44 -3.22
CA ASP A 20 10.76 15.44 -2.39
C ASP A 20 10.90 15.11 -0.89
N LEU A 21 10.72 13.84 -0.51
CA LEU A 21 10.90 13.35 0.86
C LEU A 21 12.33 13.60 1.36
N GLN A 22 13.34 13.38 0.53
CA GLN A 22 14.74 13.61 0.89
C GLN A 22 15.09 15.10 1.04
N GLY A 23 14.29 15.97 0.42
CA GLY A 23 14.36 17.41 0.58
C GLY A 23 13.58 17.94 1.78
N PHE A 24 12.90 17.09 2.56
CA PHE A 24 12.01 17.52 3.63
C PHE A 24 12.78 18.26 4.74
N PRO A 25 12.51 19.57 4.95
CA PRO A 25 13.23 20.36 5.92
C PRO A 25 12.80 19.99 7.34
N GLY A 26 13.78 19.70 8.20
CA GLY A 26 13.53 19.47 9.63
C GLY A 26 13.41 18.01 10.07
N ALA A 27 13.52 17.03 9.16
CA ALA A 27 13.53 15.61 9.52
C ALA A 27 14.62 15.27 10.54
N GLU A 28 14.29 14.46 11.55
CA GLU A 28 15.27 13.97 12.53
C GLU A 28 16.23 12.96 11.89
N GLN A 29 17.27 12.58 12.63
CA GLN A 29 18.33 11.70 12.11
C GLN A 29 17.78 10.30 11.74
N GLU A 30 16.84 9.78 12.53
CA GLU A 30 16.21 8.48 12.32
C GLU A 30 15.38 8.45 11.03
N ALA A 31 14.54 9.47 10.80
CA ALA A 31 13.82 9.63 9.54
C ALA A 31 14.75 9.74 8.33
N LYS A 32 15.89 10.44 8.45
CA LYS A 32 16.90 10.53 7.37
C LYS A 32 17.56 9.19 7.05
N GLU A 33 17.79 8.35 8.05
CA GLU A 33 18.34 7.00 7.86
C GLU A 33 17.33 6.12 7.14
N LEU A 34 16.07 6.15 7.56
CA LEU A 34 14.96 5.45 6.90
C LEU A 34 14.77 5.92 5.44
N MET A 35 14.86 7.22 5.15
CA MET A 35 14.84 7.74 3.78
C MET A 35 15.95 7.17 2.89
N ASN A 36 17.13 6.90 3.46
CA ASN A 36 18.23 6.29 2.72
C ASN A 36 18.00 4.79 2.52
N THR A 37 17.41 4.09 3.50
CA THR A 37 16.97 2.69 3.36
C THR A 37 15.94 2.56 2.25
N VAL A 38 14.89 3.38 2.27
CA VAL A 38 13.85 3.42 1.21
C VAL A 38 14.48 3.67 -0.16
N ARG A 39 15.42 4.62 -0.28
CA ARG A 39 16.16 4.87 -1.53
C ARG A 39 16.91 3.61 -2.00
N GLY A 40 17.59 2.92 -1.10
CA GLY A 40 18.33 1.71 -1.42
C GLY A 40 17.44 0.58 -1.93
N LEU A 41 16.26 0.42 -1.33
CA LEU A 41 15.28 -0.60 -1.69
C LEU A 41 14.50 -0.24 -2.98
N TRP A 42 14.38 1.05 -3.30
CA TRP A 42 13.74 1.49 -4.54
C TRP A 42 14.52 1.09 -5.79
N GLU A 43 15.85 1.12 -5.74
CA GLU A 43 16.71 0.85 -6.89
C GLU A 43 16.49 -0.55 -7.51
N PRO A 44 16.42 -1.65 -6.73
CA PRO A 44 15.98 -2.96 -7.24
C PRO A 44 14.60 -2.95 -7.90
N VAL A 45 13.58 -2.34 -7.27
CA VAL A 45 12.21 -2.26 -7.79
C VAL A 45 12.19 -1.53 -9.13
N LYS A 46 12.84 -0.37 -9.20
CA LYS A 46 12.97 0.43 -10.41
C LYS A 46 13.60 -0.36 -11.55
N ARG A 47 14.69 -1.08 -11.28
CA ARG A 47 15.36 -1.92 -12.30
C ARG A 47 14.47 -3.05 -12.78
N LEU A 48 13.80 -3.76 -11.87
CA LEU A 48 12.96 -4.91 -12.18
C LEU A 48 11.67 -4.49 -12.90
N ALA A 49 11.02 -3.41 -12.47
CA ALA A 49 9.82 -2.84 -13.08
C ALA A 49 10.08 -2.23 -14.48
N SER A 50 11.31 -1.76 -14.72
CA SER A 50 11.72 -1.21 -16.02
C SER A 50 12.22 -2.30 -17.00
N ALA A 51 12.42 -3.53 -16.54
CA ALA A 51 12.84 -4.64 -17.39
C ALA A 51 11.67 -5.17 -18.24
N PRO A 52 11.94 -5.88 -19.36
CA PRO A 52 10.91 -6.59 -20.10
C PRO A 52 10.15 -7.57 -19.19
N PRO A 53 8.81 -7.69 -19.31
CA PRO A 53 8.02 -8.61 -18.48
C PRO A 53 8.51 -10.04 -18.64
N ALA A 54 8.92 -10.66 -17.55
CA ALA A 54 9.35 -12.05 -17.49
C ALA A 54 8.77 -12.68 -16.22
N LEU A 55 8.06 -13.80 -16.37
CA LEU A 55 7.45 -14.52 -15.25
C LEU A 55 8.49 -14.91 -14.20
N GLU A 56 9.70 -15.29 -14.62
CA GLU A 56 10.78 -15.67 -13.70
C GLU A 56 11.27 -14.51 -12.83
N LYS A 57 11.01 -13.25 -13.23
CA LYS A 57 11.41 -12.04 -12.49
C LYS A 57 10.27 -11.43 -11.67
N MET A 58 9.07 -11.99 -11.74
CA MET A 58 7.92 -11.45 -11.02
C MET A 58 8.06 -11.65 -9.51
N SER A 59 8.62 -12.78 -9.06
CA SER A 59 8.93 -13.00 -7.65
C SER A 59 10.00 -12.03 -7.14
N ASP A 60 11.10 -11.84 -7.87
CA ASP A 60 12.13 -10.84 -7.52
C ASP A 60 11.55 -9.42 -7.41
N LEU A 61 10.70 -9.03 -8.38
CA LEU A 61 10.06 -7.71 -8.37
C LEU A 61 9.11 -7.59 -7.17
N HIS A 62 8.39 -8.66 -6.86
CA HIS A 62 7.47 -8.69 -5.75
C HIS A 62 8.19 -8.55 -4.41
N HIS A 63 9.22 -9.36 -4.16
CA HIS A 63 10.05 -9.24 -2.96
C HIS A 63 10.66 -7.85 -2.80
N ALA A 64 11.25 -7.30 -3.87
CA ALA A 64 11.82 -5.96 -3.82
C ALA A 64 10.76 -4.90 -3.50
N THR A 65 9.53 -5.07 -4.01
CA THR A 65 8.41 -4.15 -3.75
C THR A 65 7.91 -4.28 -2.31
N ASP A 66 7.90 -5.50 -1.77
CA ASP A 66 7.52 -5.78 -0.39
C ASP A 66 8.52 -5.18 0.61
N ASP A 67 9.83 -5.37 0.39
CA ASP A 67 10.88 -4.76 1.22
C ASP A 67 10.78 -3.23 1.20
N LEU A 68 10.60 -2.66 -0.01
CA LEU A 68 10.42 -1.23 -0.19
C LEU A 68 9.18 -0.73 0.55
N LEU A 69 8.06 -1.46 0.47
CA LEU A 69 6.83 -1.08 1.17
C LEU A 69 7.07 -1.03 2.68
N ALA A 70 7.63 -2.09 3.27
CA ALA A 70 7.92 -2.14 4.70
C ALA A 70 8.79 -0.97 5.17
N ALA A 71 9.85 -0.64 4.42
CA ALA A 71 10.69 0.52 4.75
C ALA A 71 9.98 1.87 4.60
N ASN A 72 9.05 2.00 3.64
CA ASN A 72 8.20 3.20 3.55
C ASN A 72 7.28 3.29 4.76
N GLU A 73 6.71 2.17 5.22
CA GLU A 73 5.83 2.16 6.40
C GLU A 73 6.60 2.62 7.64
N GLU A 74 7.81 2.11 7.87
CA GLU A 74 8.68 2.54 8.97
C GLU A 74 9.04 4.02 8.88
N LEU A 75 9.45 4.49 7.69
CA LEU A 75 9.76 5.90 7.45
C LEU A 75 8.57 6.81 7.77
N VAL A 76 7.38 6.45 7.30
CA VAL A 76 6.21 7.31 7.49
C VAL A 76 5.75 7.27 8.94
N HIS A 77 5.84 6.12 9.63
CA HIS A 77 5.61 6.05 11.07
C HIS A 77 6.51 7.02 11.85
N GLU A 78 7.80 7.11 11.51
CA GLU A 78 8.71 8.05 12.17
C GLU A 78 8.38 9.52 11.84
N LEU A 79 8.12 9.84 10.57
CA LEU A 79 7.70 11.19 10.17
C LEU A 79 6.37 11.62 10.82
N ALA A 80 5.43 10.70 10.99
CA ALA A 80 4.16 10.95 11.67
C ALA A 80 4.38 11.23 13.16
N ARG A 81 5.36 10.56 13.79
CA ARG A 81 5.76 10.79 15.18
C ARG A 81 6.34 12.19 15.38
N GLU A 82 7.06 12.71 14.39
CA GLU A 82 7.62 14.07 14.40
C GLU A 82 6.52 15.14 14.22
N THR A 83 5.51 14.90 13.38
CA THR A 83 4.56 15.94 12.92
C THR A 83 3.35 16.20 13.81
N HIS A 84 3.09 15.37 14.83
CA HIS A 84 2.06 15.58 15.90
C HIS A 84 0.64 15.99 15.42
N SER A 85 0.27 15.70 14.17
CA SER A 85 -1.02 16.06 13.59
C SER A 85 -1.91 14.82 13.46
N ASP A 86 -3.04 14.81 14.17
CA ASP A 86 -4.05 13.75 14.07
C ASP A 86 -4.54 13.54 12.62
N VAL A 87 -4.57 14.61 11.81
CA VAL A 87 -4.97 14.55 10.40
C VAL A 87 -3.86 13.95 9.54
N GLY A 88 -2.61 14.34 9.76
CA GLY A 88 -1.46 13.79 9.02
C GLY A 88 -1.35 12.27 9.21
N ARG A 89 -1.62 11.81 10.44
CA ARG A 89 -1.63 10.39 10.80
C ARG A 89 -2.69 9.58 10.03
N VAL A 90 -3.91 10.09 9.90
CA VAL A 90 -4.98 9.34 9.20
C VAL A 90 -4.87 9.41 7.69
N VAL A 91 -4.31 10.49 7.13
CA VAL A 91 -3.92 10.57 5.71
C VAL A 91 -2.93 9.45 5.41
N ASP A 92 -1.86 9.37 6.17
CA ASP A 92 -0.82 8.37 6.03
C ASP A 92 -1.38 6.93 6.13
N ILE A 93 -2.14 6.62 7.18
CA ILE A 93 -2.76 5.30 7.32
C ILE A 93 -3.61 5.00 6.07
N SER A 94 -4.40 5.97 5.57
CA SER A 94 -5.23 5.76 4.39
C SER A 94 -4.45 5.51 3.10
N GLU A 95 -3.26 6.09 2.94
CA GLU A 95 -2.34 5.81 1.83
C GLU A 95 -1.70 4.43 1.96
N ARG A 96 -1.28 4.02 3.16
CA ARG A 96 -0.81 2.65 3.42
C ARG A 96 -1.86 1.60 3.07
N GLN A 97 -3.12 1.83 3.42
CA GLN A 97 -4.22 0.94 3.06
C GLN A 97 -4.37 0.76 1.54
N GLN A 98 -4.07 1.79 0.73
CA GLN A 98 -4.06 1.66 -0.73
C GLN A 98 -3.01 0.65 -1.17
N MET A 99 -1.78 0.80 -0.67
CA MET A 99 -0.65 -0.07 -1.01
C MET A 99 -0.89 -1.52 -0.55
N LEU A 100 -1.31 -1.72 0.70
CA LEU A 100 -1.62 -3.04 1.25
C LEU A 100 -2.71 -3.76 0.45
N SER A 101 -3.75 -3.06 0.00
CA SER A 101 -4.79 -3.67 -0.83
C SER A 101 -4.26 -4.24 -2.15
N GLN A 102 -3.30 -3.54 -2.78
CA GLN A 102 -2.69 -3.99 -4.02
C GLN A 102 -1.66 -5.10 -3.76
N ARG A 103 -0.90 -5.01 -2.66
CA ARG A 103 0.04 -6.05 -2.22
C ARG A 103 -0.67 -7.39 -2.01
N ILE A 104 -1.81 -7.39 -1.32
CA ILE A 104 -2.62 -8.60 -1.11
C ILE A 104 -3.04 -9.22 -2.46
N ALA A 105 -3.50 -8.39 -3.40
CA ALA A 105 -3.87 -8.87 -4.73
C ALA A 105 -2.66 -9.41 -5.52
N ALA A 106 -1.51 -8.76 -5.44
CA ALA A 106 -0.29 -9.19 -6.11
C ALA A 106 0.19 -10.55 -5.58
N LEU A 107 0.36 -10.66 -4.26
CA LEU A 107 0.66 -11.90 -3.55
C LEU A 107 -0.27 -13.02 -4.04
N TYR A 108 -1.58 -12.81 -3.93
CA TYR A 108 -2.57 -13.84 -4.24
C TYR A 108 -2.51 -14.28 -5.72
N ASN A 109 -2.28 -13.35 -6.65
CA ASN A 109 -2.14 -13.67 -8.06
C ASN A 109 -0.84 -14.44 -8.35
N LEU A 110 0.29 -14.09 -7.72
CA LEU A 110 1.56 -14.80 -7.91
C LEU A 110 1.45 -16.27 -7.49
N HIS A 111 0.85 -16.51 -6.32
CA HIS A 111 0.60 -17.86 -5.86
C HIS A 111 -0.37 -18.63 -6.77
N ALA A 112 -1.44 -17.97 -7.26
CA ALA A 112 -2.35 -18.59 -8.22
C ALA A 112 -1.68 -18.95 -9.57
N LEU A 113 -0.57 -18.28 -9.91
CA LEU A 113 0.27 -18.59 -11.07
C LEU A 113 1.31 -19.70 -10.80
N GLY A 114 1.34 -20.27 -9.60
CA GLY A 114 2.29 -21.31 -9.21
C GLY A 114 3.70 -20.78 -8.93
N VAL A 115 3.84 -19.48 -8.70
CA VAL A 115 5.07 -18.90 -8.17
C VAL A 115 5.10 -19.23 -6.68
N ASP A 116 5.87 -20.26 -6.33
CA ASP A 116 5.94 -20.81 -4.98
C ASP A 116 7.03 -20.07 -4.19
N GLU A 117 6.61 -19.18 -3.30
CA GLU A 117 7.49 -18.55 -2.32
C GLU A 117 7.29 -19.26 -0.98
N GLU A 118 8.38 -19.72 -0.36
CA GLU A 118 8.36 -20.40 0.94
C GLU A 118 7.66 -19.56 2.03
N SER A 119 7.63 -18.24 1.87
CA SER A 119 7.01 -17.26 2.77
C SER A 119 5.70 -16.65 2.25
N TYR A 120 5.15 -17.08 1.09
CA TYR A 120 3.97 -16.43 0.49
C TYR A 120 2.79 -16.29 1.46
N ARG A 121 2.48 -17.38 2.17
CA ARG A 121 1.35 -17.41 3.10
C ARG A 121 1.55 -16.41 4.24
N GLU A 122 2.75 -16.37 4.80
CA GLU A 122 3.10 -15.43 5.87
C GLU A 122 3.00 -13.98 5.40
N SER A 123 3.55 -13.64 4.23
CA SER A 123 3.42 -12.30 3.64
C SER A 123 1.97 -11.89 3.41
N LEU A 124 1.14 -12.81 2.89
CA LEU A 124 -0.28 -12.56 2.64
C LEU A 124 -1.06 -12.34 3.94
N ASP A 125 -0.80 -13.18 4.96
CA ASP A 125 -1.45 -13.10 6.25
C ASP A 125 -1.06 -11.80 6.97
N ASN A 126 0.22 -11.43 6.94
CA ASN A 126 0.73 -10.16 7.50
C ASN A 126 0.09 -8.95 6.82
N ALA A 127 0.13 -8.88 5.48
CA ALA A 127 -0.47 -7.76 4.74
C ALA A 127 -1.99 -7.64 4.99
N THR A 128 -2.68 -8.78 5.11
CA THR A 128 -4.12 -8.81 5.42
C THR A 128 -4.38 -8.32 6.85
N PHE A 129 -3.55 -8.71 7.82
CA PHE A 129 -3.65 -8.28 9.21
C PHE A 129 -3.35 -6.78 9.39
N GLU A 130 -2.28 -6.28 8.78
CA GLU A 130 -1.93 -4.85 8.78
C GLU A 130 -3.03 -3.99 8.16
N PHE A 131 -3.62 -4.45 7.05
CA PHE A 131 -4.77 -3.79 6.45
C PHE A 131 -5.96 -3.73 7.43
N MET A 132 -6.29 -4.85 8.08
CA MET A 132 -7.38 -4.89 9.05
C MET A 132 -7.16 -3.88 10.18
N LEU A 133 -5.96 -3.82 10.75
CA LEU A 133 -5.63 -2.88 11.84
C LEU A 133 -5.78 -1.43 11.41
N GLY A 134 -5.16 -1.05 10.29
CA GLY A 134 -5.25 0.32 9.78
C GLY A 134 -6.68 0.71 9.41
N LEU A 135 -7.47 -0.20 8.84
CA LEU A 135 -8.87 0.07 8.53
C LEU A 135 -9.72 0.31 9.80
N GLU A 136 -9.55 -0.49 10.86
CA GLU A 136 -10.28 -0.26 12.13
C GLU A 136 -9.86 1.06 12.78
N GLU A 137 -8.58 1.41 12.71
CA GLU A 137 -8.07 2.70 13.20
C GLU A 137 -8.69 3.89 12.45
N LEU A 138 -8.74 3.84 11.12
CA LEU A 138 -9.41 4.87 10.31
C LEU A 138 -10.90 4.96 10.63
N ILE A 139 -11.59 3.83 10.86
CA ILE A 139 -13.01 3.81 11.24
C ILE A 139 -13.22 4.46 12.61
N GLY A 140 -12.30 4.25 13.55
CA GLY A 140 -12.36 4.79 14.90
C GLY A 140 -12.05 6.29 15.00
N TYR A 141 -11.54 6.92 13.94
CA TYR A 141 -11.17 8.33 13.97
C TYR A 141 -12.39 9.26 14.12
N GLU A 142 -12.41 10.05 15.21
CA GLU A 142 -13.54 10.94 15.53
C GLU A 142 -13.73 12.08 14.51
N GLY A 143 -12.67 12.48 13.80
CA GLY A 143 -12.72 13.51 12.77
C GLY A 143 -13.35 13.08 11.43
N ASN A 144 -13.84 11.84 11.33
CA ASN A 144 -14.42 11.33 10.09
C ASN A 144 -15.69 12.09 9.66
N THR A 145 -15.67 12.64 8.45
CA THR A 145 -16.87 13.19 7.83
C THR A 145 -17.86 12.09 7.40
N ARG A 146 -19.10 12.48 7.04
CA ARG A 146 -20.07 11.53 6.46
C ARG A 146 -19.57 10.88 5.17
N SER A 147 -18.81 11.62 4.36
CA SER A 147 -18.25 11.11 3.09
C SER A 147 -17.19 10.05 3.36
N VAL A 148 -16.24 10.37 4.26
CA VAL A 148 -15.16 9.45 4.67
C VAL A 148 -15.74 8.18 5.28
N ASN A 149 -16.69 8.30 6.22
CA ASN A 149 -17.37 7.14 6.82
C ASN A 149 -18.06 6.24 5.78
N SER A 150 -18.65 6.83 4.73
CA SER A 150 -19.26 6.07 3.63
C SER A 150 -18.23 5.28 2.83
N ALA A 151 -17.08 5.89 2.54
CA ALA A 151 -15.97 5.24 1.84
C ALA A 151 -15.34 4.12 2.68
N LEU A 152 -15.08 4.36 3.97
CA LEU A 152 -14.57 3.35 4.91
C LEU A 152 -15.51 2.14 5.02
N LYS A 153 -16.83 2.36 5.07
CA LYS A 153 -17.81 1.26 5.08
C LYS A 153 -17.77 0.41 3.80
N LYS A 154 -17.56 1.05 2.64
CA LYS A 154 -17.39 0.34 1.37
C LYS A 154 -16.11 -0.49 1.37
N ALA A 155 -14.99 0.11 1.79
CA ALA A 155 -13.71 -0.58 1.93
C ALA A 155 -13.83 -1.80 2.86
N LYS A 156 -14.44 -1.65 4.04
CA LYS A 156 -14.70 -2.77 4.97
C LYS A 156 -15.51 -3.90 4.36
N THR A 157 -16.52 -3.57 3.55
CA THR A 157 -17.34 -4.58 2.87
C THR A 157 -16.52 -5.36 1.84
N GLN A 158 -15.72 -4.66 1.04
CA GLN A 158 -14.85 -5.30 0.04
C GLN A 158 -13.73 -6.11 0.70
N PHE A 159 -13.15 -5.60 1.78
CA PHE A 159 -12.10 -6.28 2.54
C PHE A 159 -12.59 -7.61 3.10
N ARG A 160 -13.79 -7.68 3.69
CA ARG A 160 -14.37 -8.98 4.11
C ARG A 160 -14.49 -9.99 2.97
N MET A 161 -14.80 -9.52 1.76
CA MET A 161 -14.92 -10.39 0.58
C MET A 161 -13.55 -10.90 0.13
N LEU A 162 -12.55 -10.02 0.17
CA LEU A 162 -11.15 -10.34 -0.09
C LEU A 162 -10.61 -11.31 0.97
N GLU A 163 -10.77 -11.01 2.25
CA GLU A 163 -10.35 -11.82 3.40
C GLU A 163 -10.95 -13.23 3.35
N PHE A 164 -12.25 -13.33 3.06
CA PHE A 164 -12.90 -14.63 2.86
C PHE A 164 -12.29 -15.41 1.68
N SER A 165 -11.92 -14.72 0.60
CA SER A 165 -11.37 -15.36 -0.61
C SER A 165 -9.92 -15.83 -0.42
N VAL A 166 -9.12 -15.11 0.36
CA VAL A 166 -7.71 -15.48 0.65
C VAL A 166 -7.60 -16.61 1.68
N ASN A 167 -8.56 -16.69 2.60
CA ASN A 167 -8.60 -17.71 3.66
C ASN A 167 -9.38 -18.98 3.29
N LYS A 168 -9.94 -19.04 2.08
CA LYS A 168 -10.71 -20.21 1.66
C LYS A 168 -9.79 -21.39 1.39
N GLU A 169 -9.95 -22.44 2.20
CA GLU A 169 -9.24 -23.71 2.02
C GLU A 169 -9.78 -24.51 0.82
N GLY A 170 -8.87 -25.16 0.09
CA GLY A 170 -9.17 -26.05 -1.05
C GLY A 170 -8.49 -25.64 -2.36
N ASN A 171 -8.63 -26.46 -3.40
CA ASN A 171 -8.00 -26.24 -4.72
C ASN A 171 -8.67 -25.15 -5.59
N THR A 172 -9.59 -24.35 -5.03
CA THR A 172 -10.35 -23.36 -5.80
C THR A 172 -9.84 -21.95 -5.51
N TYR A 173 -9.03 -21.43 -6.41
CA TYR A 173 -8.52 -20.06 -6.39
C TYR A 173 -9.52 -19.09 -7.03
N PHE A 174 -9.65 -17.88 -6.47
CA PHE A 174 -10.51 -16.83 -7.01
C PHE A 174 -9.75 -15.53 -7.36
N PRO A 175 -8.71 -15.56 -8.23
CA PRO A 175 -7.83 -14.41 -8.43
C PRO A 175 -8.56 -13.17 -8.98
N PHE A 176 -9.57 -13.40 -9.83
CA PHE A 176 -10.44 -12.33 -10.32
C PHE A 176 -11.24 -11.65 -9.20
N VAL A 177 -11.78 -12.42 -8.25
CA VAL A 177 -12.57 -11.88 -7.13
C VAL A 177 -11.67 -11.06 -6.20
N VAL A 178 -10.49 -11.59 -5.88
CA VAL A 178 -9.51 -10.89 -5.03
C VAL A 178 -9.06 -9.58 -5.70
N SER A 179 -8.71 -9.63 -6.99
CA SER A 179 -8.26 -8.45 -7.73
C SER A 179 -9.34 -7.38 -7.85
N GLU A 180 -10.58 -7.78 -8.10
CA GLU A 180 -11.73 -6.86 -8.18
C GLU A 180 -12.07 -6.24 -6.82
N ALA A 181 -11.98 -7.02 -5.74
CA ALA A 181 -12.17 -6.51 -4.38
C ALA A 181 -11.06 -5.52 -3.99
N ALA A 182 -9.80 -5.86 -4.25
CA ALA A 182 -8.65 -4.99 -4.00
C ALA A 182 -8.74 -3.67 -4.76
N LYS A 183 -9.17 -3.69 -6.02
CA LYS A 183 -9.40 -2.47 -6.80
C LYS A 183 -10.48 -1.58 -6.18
N LYS A 184 -11.60 -2.15 -5.73
CA LYS A 184 -12.67 -1.38 -5.07
C LYS A 184 -12.25 -0.83 -3.71
N ILE A 185 -11.36 -1.54 -3.01
CA ILE A 185 -10.73 -1.05 -1.79
C ILE A 185 -9.86 0.16 -2.12
N LEU A 186 -8.97 0.06 -3.10
CA LEU A 186 -8.13 1.17 -3.57
C LEU A 186 -8.96 2.41 -3.89
N ASP A 187 -10.00 2.27 -4.73
CA ASP A 187 -10.91 3.37 -5.09
C ASP A 187 -11.60 4.01 -3.86
N SER A 188 -11.83 3.21 -2.81
CA SER A 188 -12.42 3.69 -1.55
C SER A 188 -11.39 4.39 -0.67
N MET A 189 -10.14 3.90 -0.62
CA MET A 189 -9.06 4.47 0.18
C MET A 189 -8.51 5.77 -0.40
N VAL A 190 -8.47 5.89 -1.73
CA VAL A 190 -8.19 7.18 -2.39
C VAL A 190 -9.22 8.24 -1.94
N LYS A 191 -10.52 7.90 -1.94
CA LYS A 191 -11.57 8.82 -1.48
C LYS A 191 -11.49 9.18 0.00
N VAL A 192 -10.97 8.26 0.83
CA VAL A 192 -10.73 8.53 2.25
C VAL A 192 -9.58 9.53 2.39
N THR A 193 -8.48 9.30 1.66
CA THR A 193 -7.30 10.18 1.64
C THR A 193 -7.69 11.59 1.18
N ASP A 194 -8.38 11.69 0.05
CA ASP A 194 -8.88 12.97 -0.49
C ASP A 194 -9.77 13.69 0.53
N GLY A 195 -10.65 12.94 1.21
CA GLY A 195 -11.54 13.47 2.24
C GLY A 195 -10.79 14.05 3.44
N TYR A 196 -9.70 13.42 3.88
CA TYR A 196 -8.86 13.96 4.95
C TYR A 196 -8.07 15.19 4.52
N LEU A 197 -7.52 15.19 3.31
CA LEU A 197 -6.78 16.33 2.75
C LEU A 197 -7.68 17.56 2.57
N GLU A 198 -8.93 17.37 2.13
CA GLU A 198 -9.91 18.47 2.03
C GLU A 198 -10.20 19.12 3.38
N GLU A 199 -10.38 18.34 4.45
CA GLU A 199 -10.63 18.88 5.79
C GLU A 199 -9.40 19.58 6.36
N ALA A 200 -8.19 19.06 6.10
CA ALA A 200 -6.94 19.71 6.48
C ALA A 200 -6.79 21.10 5.85
N GLY A 201 -7.10 21.22 4.56
CA GLY A 201 -7.02 22.48 3.81
C GLY A 201 -8.14 23.48 4.10
N ARG A 202 -9.25 23.05 4.73
CA ARG A 202 -10.32 23.95 5.19
C ARG A 202 -10.03 24.58 6.55
N GLY A 203 -9.11 23.99 7.33
CA GLY A 203 -8.70 24.47 8.65
C GLY A 203 -7.45 25.36 8.65
N SER A 204 -6.83 25.60 7.49
CA SER A 204 -5.66 26.49 7.28
C SER A 204 -6.08 27.86 6.76
#